data_AF-A0A0K8SPN0-F1
#
_entry.id   AF-A0A0K8SPN0-F1
#
_cell.length_a   1.000
_cell.length_b   1.000
_cell.length_c   1.000
_cell.angle_alpha   90.00
_cell.angle_beta   90.00
_cell.angle_gamma   90.00
#
_symmetry.space_group_name_H-M   'P 1'
#
loop_
_entity.id
_entity.type
_entity.pdbx_description
1 polymer ?
#
loop_
_entity_poly.entity_id
_entity_poly.type
_entity_poly.pdbx_seq_one_letter_code
_entity_poly.pdbx_strand_id
1 'polypeptide(L)'
;DLKVWPGKEADGTEPTTTPGKTPSSGKERMQKLAKLAKKHRNGYMPEIDWLDRLTFREIEHINEAEKRQSNYLYLMVEFPQVTLNGVNHSIVWYGQDGDEVYQFRSQAEMVTVPDPEILQDNLVEIKHHKLARSVRSGISDKDVKPNAATRDLLHTIVSYPPTQNMTLEEQDLVWRHRFYLSSNKKALTKFLRCVNFKGTSSEVQQALHLLHSWSPMDVDDALQLLGPGFTFPPVRRYAVTRLQQAPDEDLLLYLLQLVQALKYESLVEITEAYKLSLTKTPEDSLTSSDRKTEGSEEELETKNMDLATFLIHRACVNSMLANYFYWYLMTECEDHNMMKPDSKVKSMYICVMKRFLQQLKCGPPEWQEKRNFITRQDNFISELVKLIKLVAKESGNRKKKTERLQAILADPEQFKINFSNFEPFPLPLEPAVMVKAILPE
;
A
#
# COMPACT_ATOMS: atom_id res chain seq x y z
N ASP A 1 -36.70 -31.63 33.15
CA ASP A 1 -36.97 -32.34 31.88
C ASP A 1 -38.30 -31.93 31.29
N LEU A 2 -38.26 -31.47 30.05
CA LEU A 2 -39.39 -31.12 29.22
C LEU A 2 -39.68 -32.28 28.27
N LYS A 3 -40.95 -32.63 28.10
CA LYS A 3 -41.39 -33.65 27.15
C LYS A 3 -41.57 -33.00 25.78
N VAL A 4 -40.90 -33.54 24.76
CA VAL A 4 -40.92 -32.99 23.40
C VAL A 4 -41.87 -33.80 22.52
N TRP A 5 -42.64 -33.10 21.69
CA TRP A 5 -43.64 -33.68 20.79
C TRP A 5 -43.16 -33.54 19.34
N PRO A 6 -42.82 -34.63 18.64
CA PRO A 6 -42.34 -34.56 17.27
C PRO A 6 -43.35 -33.89 16.33
N GLY A 7 -42.90 -32.93 15.53
CA GLY A 7 -43.72 -32.28 14.51
C GLY A 7 -44.82 -31.34 15.02
N LYS A 8 -44.78 -30.95 16.30
CA LYS A 8 -45.71 -29.97 16.88
C LYS A 8 -44.94 -28.81 17.52
N GLU A 9 -45.32 -27.60 17.14
CA GLU A 9 -44.81 -26.37 17.76
C GLU A 9 -45.49 -26.17 19.13
N ALA A 10 -44.72 -25.70 20.12
CA ALA A 10 -45.25 -25.45 21.45
C ALA A 10 -46.10 -24.17 21.45
N ASP A 11 -47.39 -24.30 21.75
CA ASP A 11 -48.38 -23.22 21.67
C ASP A 11 -48.49 -22.39 22.95
N GLY A 12 -48.06 -22.92 24.10
CA GLY A 12 -48.09 -22.22 25.39
C GLY A 12 -49.48 -21.86 25.92
N THR A 13 -50.55 -22.25 25.22
CA THR A 13 -51.95 -21.96 25.56
C THR A 13 -52.54 -23.00 26.52
N GLU A 14 -53.55 -22.63 27.33
CA GLU A 14 -54.37 -23.59 28.07
C GLU A 14 -55.77 -23.67 27.43
N PRO A 15 -56.16 -24.81 26.80
CA PRO A 15 -55.47 -26.09 26.69
C PRO A 15 -54.36 -26.12 25.61
N THR A 16 -53.26 -26.85 25.89
CA THR A 16 -52.08 -26.97 25.00
C THR A 16 -52.15 -28.26 24.17
N THR A 17 -51.72 -28.18 22.91
CA THR A 17 -51.52 -29.34 22.02
C THR A 17 -50.27 -30.15 22.34
N THR A 18 -49.40 -29.62 23.22
CA THR A 18 -48.13 -30.21 23.69
C THR A 18 -48.08 -30.35 25.22
N PRO A 19 -48.95 -31.14 25.86
CA PRO A 19 -49.05 -31.18 27.31
C PRO A 19 -47.78 -31.76 27.96
N GLY A 20 -47.18 -31.00 28.88
CA GLY A 20 -46.05 -31.46 29.70
C GLY A 20 -46.45 -32.51 30.76
N LYS A 21 -47.73 -32.56 31.14
CA LYS A 21 -48.29 -33.52 32.11
C LYS A 21 -49.42 -34.28 31.42
N THR A 22 -49.22 -35.56 31.10
CA THR A 22 -50.28 -36.42 30.57
C THR A 22 -51.00 -37.15 31.70
N PRO A 23 -52.34 -37.10 31.80
CA PRO A 23 -53.10 -37.86 32.78
C PRO A 23 -53.24 -39.31 32.32
N SER A 24 -52.13 -40.05 32.29
CA SER A 24 -52.13 -41.49 32.02
C SER A 24 -51.91 -42.25 33.33
N SER A 25 -53.02 -42.77 33.86
CA SER A 25 -53.10 -43.70 34.99
C SER A 25 -52.10 -44.85 34.80
N GLY A 26 -51.03 -44.91 35.63
CA GLY A 26 -50.18 -46.10 35.76
C GLY A 26 -48.65 -45.90 35.72
N LYS A 27 -48.12 -44.75 35.27
CA LYS A 27 -46.67 -44.46 35.28
C LYS A 27 -46.39 -43.05 35.81
N GLU A 28 -46.53 -42.89 37.13
CA GLU A 28 -46.42 -41.60 37.83
C GLU A 28 -45.24 -41.52 38.80
N ARG A 29 -44.28 -42.46 38.73
CA ARG A 29 -43.17 -42.52 39.70
C ARG A 29 -42.22 -41.35 39.52
N MET A 30 -41.76 -41.07 38.29
CA MET A 30 -40.93 -39.90 37.99
C MET A 30 -41.61 -38.57 38.38
N GLN A 31 -42.91 -38.41 38.12
CA GLN A 31 -43.62 -37.17 38.48
C GLN A 31 -43.79 -37.01 40.00
N LYS A 32 -44.08 -38.09 40.72
CA LYS A 32 -44.17 -38.08 42.19
C LYS A 32 -42.81 -37.77 42.82
N LEU A 33 -41.74 -38.39 42.32
CA LEU A 33 -40.37 -38.13 42.77
C LEU A 33 -39.93 -36.69 42.47
N ALA A 34 -40.29 -36.14 41.30
CA ALA A 34 -40.02 -34.74 40.98
C ALA A 34 -40.75 -33.76 41.92
N LYS A 35 -42.00 -34.06 42.30
CA LYS A 35 -42.74 -33.27 43.30
C LYS A 35 -42.07 -33.34 44.68
N LEU A 36 -41.61 -34.50 45.10
CA LEU A 36 -40.91 -34.68 46.38
C LEU A 36 -39.55 -33.99 46.38
N ALA A 37 -38.76 -34.12 45.32
CA ALA A 37 -37.50 -33.40 45.15
C ALA A 37 -37.69 -31.89 45.18
N LYS A 38 -38.78 -31.36 44.60
CA LYS A 38 -39.13 -29.94 44.70
C LYS A 38 -39.50 -29.52 46.13
N LYS A 39 -40.22 -30.36 46.88
CA LYS A 39 -40.53 -30.08 48.29
C LYS A 39 -39.29 -30.03 49.17
N HIS A 40 -38.34 -30.94 48.92
CA HIS A 40 -37.02 -30.95 49.57
C HIS A 40 -36.24 -29.67 49.25
N ARG A 41 -36.06 -29.31 47.96
CA ARG A 41 -35.36 -28.06 47.56
C ARG A 41 -36.00 -26.78 48.08
N ASN A 42 -37.32 -26.79 48.32
CA ASN A 42 -38.05 -25.65 48.86
C ASN A 42 -38.02 -25.60 50.40
N GLY A 43 -37.28 -26.50 51.07
CA GLY A 43 -37.11 -26.53 52.53
C GLY A 43 -38.29 -27.12 53.31
N TYR A 44 -39.25 -27.78 52.65
CA TYR A 44 -40.40 -28.41 53.32
C TYR A 44 -40.11 -29.82 53.86
N MET A 45 -38.87 -30.32 53.68
CA MET A 45 -38.39 -31.59 54.21
C MET A 45 -37.02 -31.37 54.86
N PRO A 46 -36.71 -32.05 55.98
CA PRO A 46 -35.42 -31.93 56.62
C PRO A 46 -34.31 -32.52 55.74
N GLU A 47 -33.21 -31.79 55.60
CA GLU A 47 -32.04 -32.21 54.83
C GLU A 47 -31.16 -33.15 55.66
N ILE A 48 -30.83 -34.31 55.11
CA ILE A 48 -29.92 -35.29 55.72
C ILE A 48 -28.88 -35.66 54.67
N ASP A 49 -27.75 -34.96 54.67
CA ASP A 49 -26.74 -34.98 53.61
C ASP A 49 -26.36 -36.37 53.07
N TRP A 50 -26.11 -37.34 53.95
CA TRP A 50 -25.67 -38.68 53.53
C TRP A 50 -26.79 -39.49 52.87
N LEU A 51 -28.02 -39.34 53.36
CA LEU A 51 -29.21 -40.04 52.86
C LEU A 51 -29.71 -39.36 51.59
N ASP A 52 -29.69 -38.03 51.54
CA ASP A 52 -30.09 -37.23 50.39
C ASP A 52 -29.22 -37.53 49.17
N ARG A 53 -27.90 -37.66 49.35
CA ARG A 53 -26.99 -38.06 48.25
C ARG A 53 -27.36 -39.43 47.65
N LEU A 54 -27.66 -40.42 48.50
CA LEU A 54 -28.04 -41.76 48.05
C LEU A 54 -29.42 -41.75 47.39
N THR A 55 -30.39 -41.06 47.99
CA THR A 55 -31.75 -40.99 47.46
C THR A 55 -31.84 -40.21 46.15
N PHE A 56 -31.12 -39.10 45.99
CA PHE A 56 -31.07 -38.37 44.72
C PHE A 56 -30.44 -39.19 43.59
N ARG A 57 -29.37 -39.95 43.89
CA ARG A 57 -28.78 -40.87 42.92
C ARG A 57 -29.76 -41.96 42.48
N GLU A 58 -30.51 -42.51 43.44
CA GLU A 58 -31.52 -43.53 43.13
C GLU A 58 -32.71 -42.94 42.35
N ILE A 59 -33.13 -41.70 42.67
CA ILE A 59 -34.15 -40.95 41.91
C ILE A 59 -33.70 -40.74 40.47
N GLU A 60 -32.43 -40.39 40.25
CA GLU A 60 -31.88 -40.21 38.91
C GLU A 60 -31.90 -41.52 38.11
N HIS A 61 -31.46 -42.63 38.69
CA HIS A 61 -31.53 -43.95 38.06
C HIS A 61 -32.97 -44.36 37.70
N ILE A 62 -33.93 -44.13 38.60
CA ILE A 62 -35.34 -44.42 38.35
C ILE A 62 -35.88 -43.56 37.20
N ASN A 63 -35.57 -42.26 37.19
CA ASN A 63 -36.01 -41.35 36.15
C ASN A 63 -35.40 -41.71 34.79
N GLU A 64 -34.12 -42.06 34.75
CA GLU A 64 -33.44 -42.46 33.52
C GLU A 64 -34.01 -43.78 32.96
N ALA A 65 -34.24 -44.77 33.83
CA ALA A 65 -34.88 -46.02 33.44
C ALA A 65 -36.29 -45.79 32.88
N GLU A 66 -37.09 -44.92 33.51
CA GLU A 66 -38.44 -44.59 33.05
C GLU A 66 -38.42 -43.83 31.72
N LYS A 67 -37.47 -42.91 31.51
CA LYS A 67 -37.25 -42.21 30.22
C LYS A 67 -36.86 -43.19 29.11
N ARG A 68 -35.97 -44.14 29.37
CA ARG A 68 -35.54 -45.16 28.38
C ARG A 68 -36.67 -46.11 27.99
N GLN A 69 -37.59 -46.39 28.92
CA GLN A 69 -38.77 -47.24 28.66
C GLN A 69 -39.94 -46.47 28.03
N SER A 70 -39.78 -45.16 27.87
CA SER A 70 -40.80 -44.25 27.36
C SER A 70 -40.53 -43.97 25.88
N ASN A 71 -41.59 -43.95 25.07
CA ASN A 71 -41.50 -43.59 23.64
C ASN A 71 -41.52 -42.06 23.42
N TYR A 72 -41.24 -41.28 24.46
CA TYR A 72 -41.23 -39.83 24.41
C TYR A 72 -39.80 -39.31 24.47
N LEU A 73 -39.56 -38.22 23.74
CA LEU A 73 -38.30 -37.50 23.80
C LEU A 73 -38.32 -36.54 25.00
N TYR A 74 -37.23 -36.51 25.76
CA TYR A 74 -37.07 -35.63 26.91
C TYR A 74 -35.89 -34.70 26.69
N LEU A 75 -36.08 -33.41 26.94
CA LEU A 75 -35.04 -32.39 26.91
C LEU A 75 -34.76 -31.90 28.33
N MET A 76 -33.49 -31.92 28.74
CA MET A 76 -33.03 -31.33 29.98
C MET A 76 -32.34 -30.02 29.65
N VAL A 77 -32.77 -28.93 30.29
CA VAL A 77 -32.17 -27.61 30.16
C VAL A 77 -31.83 -27.13 31.57
N GLU A 78 -30.54 -26.93 31.82
CA GLU A 78 -30.02 -26.38 33.07
C GLU A 78 -29.69 -24.92 32.88
N PHE A 79 -30.28 -24.06 33.71
CA PHE A 79 -29.93 -22.65 33.76
C PHE A 79 -28.99 -22.40 34.94
N PRO A 80 -27.90 -21.63 34.76
CA PRO A 80 -27.07 -21.18 35.88
C PRO A 80 -27.93 -20.47 36.93
N GLN A 81 -27.72 -20.76 38.22
CA GLN A 81 -28.50 -20.17 39.30
C GLN A 81 -27.64 -19.30 40.21
N VAL A 82 -28.23 -18.21 40.72
CA VAL A 82 -27.63 -17.32 41.71
C VAL A 82 -28.60 -17.06 42.86
N THR A 83 -28.11 -17.09 44.09
CA THR A 83 -28.91 -16.78 45.28
C THR A 83 -28.81 -15.29 45.57
N LEU A 84 -29.93 -14.57 45.47
CA LEU A 84 -30.04 -13.15 45.81
C LEU A 84 -31.06 -13.01 46.94
N ASN A 85 -30.65 -12.42 48.06
CA ASN A 85 -31.49 -12.21 49.26
C ASN A 85 -32.18 -13.49 49.78
N GLY A 86 -31.49 -14.64 49.71
CA GLY A 86 -32.02 -15.93 50.16
C GLY A 86 -33.01 -16.60 49.19
N VAL A 87 -33.22 -16.03 48.00
CA VAL A 87 -34.06 -16.58 46.95
C VAL A 87 -33.18 -16.99 45.76
N ASN A 88 -33.36 -18.21 45.26
CA ASN A 88 -32.62 -18.70 44.09
C ASN A 88 -33.25 -18.17 42.79
N HIS A 89 -32.45 -17.48 41.98
CA HIS A 89 -32.83 -16.97 40.66
C HIS A 89 -32.06 -17.72 39.57
N SER A 90 -32.73 -18.03 38.45
CA SER A 90 -32.08 -18.60 37.26
C SER A 90 -31.64 -17.47 36.32
N ILE A 91 -30.39 -17.54 35.84
CA ILE A 91 -29.79 -16.55 34.96
C ILE A 91 -30.06 -16.97 33.51
N VAL A 92 -30.60 -16.04 32.73
CA VAL A 92 -30.77 -16.17 31.28
C VAL A 92 -30.10 -14.96 30.64
N TRP A 93 -29.23 -15.18 29.65
CA TRP A 93 -28.61 -14.10 28.90
C TRP A 93 -29.60 -13.56 27.86
N TYR A 94 -29.86 -12.26 27.90
CA TYR A 94 -30.69 -11.57 26.92
C TYR A 94 -29.79 -10.74 26.00
N GLY A 95 -29.59 -11.21 24.77
CA GLY A 95 -28.91 -10.45 23.73
C GLY A 95 -29.84 -9.37 23.16
N GLN A 96 -29.30 -8.21 22.78
CA GLN A 96 -30.01 -7.30 21.89
C GLN A 96 -30.44 -8.09 20.63
N ASP A 97 -31.70 -7.95 20.24
CA ASP A 97 -32.36 -8.65 19.11
C ASP A 97 -32.73 -10.13 19.33
N GLY A 98 -32.77 -10.61 20.59
CA GLY A 98 -33.16 -11.99 20.93
C GLY A 98 -34.60 -12.42 20.58
N ASP A 99 -35.47 -11.49 20.19
CA ASP A 99 -36.85 -11.75 19.73
C ASP A 99 -36.94 -12.03 18.21
N GLU A 100 -35.83 -11.89 17.45
CA GLU A 100 -35.84 -12.17 16.01
C GLU A 100 -35.82 -13.68 15.73
N VAL A 101 -36.85 -14.16 15.03
CA VAL A 101 -36.97 -15.56 14.61
C VAL A 101 -35.84 -15.92 13.64
N TYR A 102 -34.84 -16.67 14.10
CA TYR A 102 -33.73 -17.12 13.27
C TYR A 102 -34.22 -18.11 12.20
N GLN A 103 -34.31 -17.65 10.94
CA GLN A 103 -34.63 -18.52 9.80
C GLN A 103 -33.39 -19.33 9.40
N PHE A 104 -33.43 -20.64 9.61
CA PHE A 104 -32.39 -21.58 9.18
C PHE A 104 -32.20 -21.52 7.65
N ARG A 105 -31.03 -21.07 7.19
CA ARG A 105 -30.64 -21.08 5.76
C ARG A 105 -29.78 -22.32 5.47
N SER A 106 -30.21 -23.15 4.51
CA SER A 106 -29.62 -24.46 4.19
C SER A 106 -28.48 -24.44 3.15
N GLN A 107 -27.94 -23.27 2.78
CA GLN A 107 -26.80 -23.16 1.87
C GLN A 107 -25.57 -22.68 2.64
N ALA A 108 -24.45 -23.39 2.49
CA ALA A 108 -23.19 -23.02 3.12
C ALA A 108 -22.70 -21.70 2.52
N GLU A 109 -22.91 -20.62 3.26
CA GLU A 109 -22.33 -19.31 3.00
C GLU A 109 -20.80 -19.43 3.15
N MET A 110 -20.01 -18.80 2.27
CA MET A 110 -18.57 -18.72 2.47
C MET A 110 -18.31 -18.10 3.84
N VAL A 111 -17.84 -18.92 4.80
CA VAL A 111 -17.47 -18.44 6.12
C VAL A 111 -16.14 -17.73 5.98
N THR A 112 -16.15 -16.41 5.97
CA THR A 112 -14.94 -15.61 6.15
C THR A 112 -14.50 -15.74 7.59
N VAL A 113 -13.56 -16.64 7.85
CA VAL A 113 -12.89 -16.73 9.15
C VAL A 113 -11.87 -15.60 9.21
N PRO A 114 -11.96 -14.68 10.20
CA PRO A 114 -10.92 -13.69 10.39
C PRO A 114 -9.66 -14.40 10.87
N ASP A 115 -8.67 -14.51 9.99
CA ASP A 115 -7.34 -14.97 10.33
C ASP A 115 -6.44 -13.75 10.59
N PRO A 116 -6.12 -13.43 11.86
CA PRO A 116 -5.27 -12.30 12.20
C PRO A 116 -3.79 -12.50 11.77
N GLU A 117 -3.41 -13.70 11.32
CA GLU A 117 -2.04 -14.07 10.95
C GLU A 117 -1.83 -14.18 9.43
N ILE A 118 -2.89 -14.10 8.60
CA ILE A 118 -2.86 -14.39 7.16
C ILE A 118 -1.95 -13.48 6.30
N LEU A 119 -1.35 -12.45 6.89
CA LEU A 119 -0.36 -11.57 6.25
C LEU A 119 0.81 -11.23 7.19
N GLN A 120 0.96 -11.96 8.29
CA GLN A 120 2.10 -11.81 9.17
C GLN A 120 3.28 -12.64 8.68
N ASP A 121 4.48 -12.13 8.91
CA ASP A 121 5.70 -12.81 8.50
C ASP A 121 5.93 -14.07 9.35
N ASN A 122 6.44 -15.13 8.72
CA ASN A 122 6.82 -16.34 9.44
C ASN A 122 8.06 -16.09 10.33
N LEU A 123 7.84 -16.04 11.64
CA LEU A 123 8.90 -15.78 12.64
C LEU A 123 10.02 -16.83 12.61
N VAL A 124 9.71 -18.09 12.27
CA VAL A 124 10.70 -19.16 12.17
C VAL A 124 11.62 -18.93 10.99
N GLU A 125 11.06 -18.56 9.84
CA GLU A 125 11.84 -18.24 8.64
C GLU A 125 12.69 -16.98 8.84
N ILE A 126 12.14 -15.93 9.48
CA ILE A 126 12.91 -14.72 9.81
C ILE A 126 14.10 -15.06 10.72
N LYS A 127 13.89 -15.92 11.73
CA LYS A 127 14.97 -16.34 12.64
C LYS A 127 16.02 -17.16 11.88
N HIS A 128 15.59 -18.11 11.06
CA HIS A 128 16.49 -18.92 10.23
C HIS A 128 17.35 -18.03 9.32
N HIS A 129 16.72 -17.11 8.61
CA HIS A 129 17.37 -16.15 7.71
C HIS A 129 18.43 -15.30 8.42
N LYS A 130 18.10 -14.72 9.59
CA LYS A 130 19.05 -13.94 10.39
C LYS A 130 20.25 -14.77 10.87
N LEU A 131 20.04 -16.05 11.19
CA LEU A 131 21.10 -16.95 11.62
C LEU A 131 21.98 -17.39 10.45
N ALA A 132 21.37 -17.74 9.30
CA ALA A 132 22.07 -18.18 8.10
C ALA A 132 23.03 -17.11 7.56
N ARG A 133 22.66 -15.83 7.70
CA ARG A 133 23.45 -14.67 7.24
C ARG A 133 24.41 -14.10 8.29
N SER A 134 24.41 -14.65 9.51
CA SER A 134 25.28 -14.13 10.57
C SER A 134 26.75 -14.35 10.24
N VAL A 135 27.55 -13.27 10.33
CA VAL A 135 29.01 -13.26 10.10
C VAL A 135 29.75 -14.24 11.03
N ARG A 136 29.12 -14.65 12.14
CA ARG A 136 29.64 -15.70 13.04
C ARG A 136 29.75 -17.08 12.38
N SER A 137 29.15 -17.31 11.22
CA SER A 137 29.21 -18.58 10.49
C SER A 137 30.57 -18.87 9.83
N GLY A 138 31.55 -17.95 9.87
CA GLY A 138 32.97 -18.27 9.71
C GLY A 138 33.45 -18.78 8.34
N ILE A 139 32.57 -18.98 7.36
CA ILE A 139 32.92 -19.41 6.01
C ILE A 139 33.01 -18.19 5.11
N SER A 140 34.19 -17.93 4.54
CA SER A 140 34.35 -16.92 3.49
C SER A 140 33.62 -17.40 2.24
N ASP A 141 32.40 -16.92 2.01
CA ASP A 141 31.58 -17.24 0.84
C ASP A 141 32.22 -16.87 -0.52
N LYS A 142 33.38 -16.17 -0.51
CA LYS A 142 34.05 -15.67 -1.71
C LYS A 142 34.36 -16.75 -2.76
N ASP A 143 34.61 -17.98 -2.33
CA ASP A 143 35.05 -19.07 -3.21
C ASP A 143 33.96 -20.12 -3.48
N VAL A 144 32.72 -19.89 -3.03
CA VAL A 144 31.63 -20.88 -3.13
C VAL A 144 31.03 -20.87 -4.54
N LYS A 145 31.55 -21.75 -5.39
CA LYS A 145 30.98 -22.02 -6.72
C LYS A 145 29.72 -22.90 -6.59
N PRO A 146 28.62 -22.54 -7.27
CA PRO A 146 27.41 -23.37 -7.25
C PRO A 146 27.65 -24.70 -7.97
N ASN A 147 27.01 -25.77 -7.48
CA ASN A 147 26.94 -27.03 -8.22
C ASN A 147 26.02 -26.88 -9.46
N ALA A 148 26.00 -27.86 -10.36
CA ALA A 148 25.25 -27.77 -11.61
C ALA A 148 23.75 -27.47 -11.39
N ALA A 149 23.10 -28.19 -10.47
CA ALA A 149 21.68 -28.01 -10.15
C ALA A 149 21.39 -26.63 -9.51
N THR A 150 22.25 -26.18 -8.59
CA THR A 150 22.15 -24.87 -7.95
C THR A 150 22.34 -23.74 -8.96
N ARG A 151 23.24 -23.90 -9.94
CA ARG A 151 23.41 -22.93 -11.02
C ARG A 151 22.17 -22.84 -11.89
N ASP A 152 21.54 -23.97 -12.24
CA ASP A 152 20.33 -23.99 -13.06
C ASP A 152 19.15 -23.35 -12.31
N LEU A 153 19.06 -23.59 -10.99
CA LEU A 153 18.10 -22.91 -10.11
C LEU A 153 18.36 -21.40 -10.02
N LEU A 154 19.61 -20.98 -9.82
CA LEU A 154 19.99 -19.56 -9.81
C LEU A 154 19.67 -18.89 -11.15
N HIS A 155 19.89 -19.56 -12.28
CA HIS A 155 19.52 -19.04 -13.60
C HIS A 155 18.01 -18.84 -13.72
N THR A 156 17.22 -19.78 -13.20
CA THR A 156 15.76 -19.69 -13.14
C THR A 156 15.31 -18.48 -12.31
N ILE A 157 15.87 -18.31 -11.11
CA ILE A 157 15.57 -17.17 -10.23
C ILE A 157 15.93 -15.82 -10.88
N VAL A 158 17.09 -15.75 -11.55
CA VAL A 158 17.52 -14.53 -12.25
C VAL A 158 16.59 -14.19 -13.42
N SER A 159 16.02 -15.20 -14.08
CA SER A 159 15.07 -15.02 -15.19
C SER A 159 13.67 -14.60 -14.77
N TYR A 160 13.33 -14.61 -13.47
CA TYR A 160 12.01 -14.23 -12.99
C TYR A 160 11.61 -12.81 -13.41
N PRO A 161 10.33 -12.57 -13.73
CA PRO A 161 9.85 -11.23 -14.02
C PRO A 161 10.05 -10.29 -12.81
N PRO A 162 10.16 -8.97 -13.04
CA PRO A 162 10.31 -7.97 -11.97
C PRO A 162 9.17 -7.98 -10.93
N THR A 163 7.98 -8.49 -11.26
CA THR A 163 6.82 -8.53 -10.35
C THR A 163 6.81 -9.75 -9.43
N GLN A 164 7.58 -10.79 -9.74
CA GLN A 164 7.64 -11.99 -8.92
C GLN A 164 8.50 -11.76 -7.68
N ASN A 165 7.93 -12.09 -6.52
CA ASN A 165 8.63 -12.11 -5.25
C ASN A 165 9.41 -13.42 -5.11
N MET A 166 10.60 -13.34 -4.52
CA MET A 166 11.41 -14.52 -4.19
C MET A 166 11.07 -14.97 -2.78
N THR A 167 11.00 -16.28 -2.60
CA THR A 167 10.87 -16.92 -1.28
C THR A 167 12.12 -16.65 -0.42
N LEU A 168 12.00 -16.80 0.90
CA LEU A 168 13.14 -16.58 1.81
C LEU A 168 14.29 -17.56 1.56
N GLU A 169 13.99 -18.80 1.14
CA GLU A 169 15.01 -19.79 0.76
C GLU A 169 15.78 -19.39 -0.50
N GLU A 170 15.07 -18.93 -1.55
CA GLU A 170 15.69 -18.42 -2.77
C GLU A 170 16.56 -17.18 -2.48
N GLN A 171 16.11 -16.31 -1.58
CA GLN A 171 16.86 -15.13 -1.14
C GLN A 171 18.17 -15.53 -0.44
N ASP A 172 18.14 -16.53 0.43
CA ASP A 172 19.34 -17.05 1.12
C ASP A 172 20.30 -17.75 0.15
N LEU A 173 19.77 -18.42 -0.87
CA LEU A 173 20.58 -19.02 -1.94
C LEU A 173 21.32 -17.94 -2.76
N VAL A 174 20.60 -16.88 -3.16
CA VAL A 174 21.17 -15.72 -3.87
C VAL A 174 22.22 -15.03 -3.00
N TRP A 175 21.96 -14.86 -1.70
CA TRP A 175 22.92 -14.28 -0.76
C TRP A 175 24.19 -15.13 -0.66
N ARG A 176 24.07 -16.45 -0.48
CA ARG A 176 25.22 -17.37 -0.39
C ARG A 176 26.13 -17.30 -1.63
N HIS A 177 25.54 -17.23 -2.83
CA HIS A 177 26.27 -17.19 -4.10
C HIS A 177 26.48 -15.78 -4.66
N ARG A 178 26.37 -14.73 -3.83
CA ARG A 178 26.47 -13.31 -4.24
C ARG A 178 27.73 -12.96 -5.02
N PHE A 179 28.89 -13.50 -4.63
CA PHE A 179 30.15 -13.26 -5.32
C PHE A 179 30.20 -13.89 -6.71
N TYR A 180 29.62 -15.09 -6.88
CA TYR A 180 29.48 -15.72 -8.20
C TYR A 180 28.53 -14.94 -9.11
N LEU A 181 27.41 -14.45 -8.55
CA LEU A 181 26.42 -13.66 -9.29
C LEU A 181 26.90 -12.26 -9.66
N SER A 182 27.95 -11.74 -9.01
CA SER A 182 28.51 -10.40 -9.25
C SER A 182 28.88 -10.10 -10.71
N SER A 183 29.21 -11.15 -11.47
CA SER A 183 29.55 -11.06 -12.90
C SER A 183 28.31 -10.92 -13.80
N ASN A 184 27.12 -11.27 -13.30
CA ASN A 184 25.87 -11.21 -14.06
C ASN A 184 25.09 -9.93 -13.72
N LYS A 185 25.03 -8.98 -14.67
CA LYS A 185 24.30 -7.72 -14.51
C LYS A 185 22.82 -7.87 -14.15
N LYS A 186 22.11 -8.87 -14.72
CA LYS A 186 20.68 -9.10 -14.46
C LYS A 186 20.38 -9.65 -13.06
N ALA A 187 21.39 -10.24 -12.42
CA ALA A 187 21.23 -10.77 -11.07
C ALA A 187 21.24 -9.67 -10.00
N LEU A 188 21.68 -8.45 -10.32
CA LEU A 188 21.84 -7.37 -9.35
C LEU A 188 20.50 -6.95 -8.73
N THR A 189 19.43 -6.81 -9.53
CA THR A 189 18.11 -6.43 -9.00
C THR A 189 17.53 -7.51 -8.08
N LYS A 190 17.79 -8.79 -8.37
CA LYS A 190 17.42 -9.91 -7.51
C LYS A 190 18.24 -9.91 -6.21
N PHE A 191 19.56 -9.72 -6.30
CA PHE A 191 20.41 -9.59 -5.13
C PHE A 191 19.95 -8.45 -4.22
N LEU A 192 19.72 -7.25 -4.76
CA LEU A 192 19.29 -6.11 -3.93
C LEU A 192 17.93 -6.34 -3.25
N ARG A 193 17.04 -7.15 -3.83
CA ARG A 193 15.77 -7.55 -3.18
C ARG A 193 15.96 -8.53 -2.03
N CYS A 194 17.04 -9.32 -2.04
CA CYS A 194 17.27 -10.26 -0.96
C CYS A 194 17.86 -9.58 0.29
N VAL A 195 18.42 -8.37 0.17
CA VAL A 195 19.08 -7.66 1.26
C VAL A 195 18.08 -6.93 2.15
N ASN A 196 18.18 -7.15 3.46
CA ASN A 196 17.39 -6.39 4.42
C ASN A 196 18.09 -5.08 4.81
N PHE A 197 17.77 -3.99 4.10
CA PHE A 197 18.35 -2.65 4.36
C PHE A 197 17.96 -2.02 5.70
N LYS A 198 16.96 -2.56 6.42
CA LYS A 198 16.60 -2.16 7.79
C LYS A 198 17.27 -3.02 8.86
N GLY A 199 18.01 -4.05 8.45
CA GLY A 199 18.59 -5.07 9.31
C GLY A 199 19.95 -4.69 9.88
N THR A 200 20.85 -5.66 9.92
CA THR A 200 22.19 -5.49 10.50
C THR A 200 23.08 -4.61 9.62
N SER A 201 23.73 -3.59 10.22
CA SER A 201 24.60 -2.66 9.51
C SER A 201 25.71 -3.34 8.68
N SER A 202 26.24 -4.48 9.14
CA SER A 202 27.26 -5.25 8.41
C SER A 202 26.75 -5.85 7.09
N GLU A 203 25.48 -6.29 7.04
CA GLU A 203 24.86 -6.81 5.82
C GLU A 203 24.73 -5.69 4.78
N VAL A 204 24.28 -4.52 5.23
CA VAL A 204 24.13 -3.32 4.40
C VAL A 204 25.49 -2.86 3.85
N GLN A 205 26.52 -2.80 4.69
CA GLN A 205 27.86 -2.42 4.26
C GLN A 205 28.43 -3.41 3.23
N GLN A 206 28.23 -4.72 3.41
CA GLN A 206 28.67 -5.72 2.44
C GLN A 206 27.91 -5.58 1.12
N ALA A 207 26.59 -5.38 1.17
CA ALA A 207 25.78 -5.17 -0.02
C ALA A 207 26.21 -3.91 -0.80
N LEU A 208 26.54 -2.82 -0.10
CA LEU A 208 27.07 -1.61 -0.72
C LEU A 208 28.44 -1.82 -1.35
N HIS A 209 29.35 -2.54 -0.69
CA HIS A 209 30.65 -2.88 -1.29
C HIS A 209 30.49 -3.74 -2.56
N LEU A 210 29.57 -4.71 -2.52
CA LEU A 210 29.24 -5.52 -3.69
C LEU A 210 28.58 -4.71 -4.80
N LEU A 211 27.72 -3.74 -4.49
CA LEU A 211 27.09 -2.87 -5.48
C LEU A 211 28.11 -2.09 -6.31
N HIS A 212 29.19 -1.63 -5.70
CA HIS A 212 30.27 -0.91 -6.40
C HIS A 212 31.17 -1.84 -7.23
N SER A 213 31.25 -3.13 -6.88
CA SER A 213 32.08 -4.12 -7.60
C SER A 213 31.29 -5.00 -8.56
N TRP A 214 29.96 -4.88 -8.58
CA TRP A 214 29.08 -5.63 -9.48
C TRP A 214 29.25 -5.16 -10.93
N SER A 215 29.05 -6.08 -11.88
CA SER A 215 28.95 -5.72 -13.30
C SER A 215 27.92 -4.59 -13.49
N PRO A 216 28.26 -3.51 -14.23
CA PRO A 216 27.35 -2.39 -14.41
C PRO A 216 26.02 -2.83 -15.03
N MET A 217 24.93 -2.33 -14.43
CA MET A 217 23.56 -2.62 -14.84
C MET A 217 23.17 -1.85 -16.11
N ASP A 218 22.26 -2.41 -16.90
CA ASP A 218 21.65 -1.70 -18.04
C ASP A 218 20.70 -0.58 -17.56
N VAL A 219 20.44 0.40 -18.42
CA VAL A 219 19.59 1.55 -18.09
C VAL A 219 18.15 1.11 -17.77
N ASP A 220 17.63 0.13 -18.51
CA ASP A 220 16.25 -0.36 -18.35
C ASP A 220 16.04 -1.05 -16.99
N ASP A 221 17.02 -1.84 -16.57
CA ASP A 221 17.02 -2.50 -15.26
C ASP A 221 17.15 -1.47 -14.11
N ALA A 222 17.82 -0.34 -14.34
CA ALA A 222 17.96 0.73 -13.34
C ALA A 222 16.62 1.39 -13.00
N LEU A 223 15.67 1.43 -13.94
CA LEU A 223 14.30 1.90 -13.68
C LEU A 223 13.61 1.06 -12.61
N GLN A 224 13.93 -0.24 -12.53
CA GLN A 224 13.39 -1.13 -11.49
C GLN A 224 13.83 -0.70 -10.09
N LEU A 225 15.07 -0.21 -9.95
CA LEU A 225 15.64 0.28 -8.69
C LEU A 225 15.01 1.60 -8.21
N LEU A 226 14.30 2.31 -9.09
CA LEU A 226 13.57 3.53 -8.73
C LEU A 226 12.13 3.25 -8.30
N GLY A 227 11.67 2.01 -8.36
CA GLY A 227 10.34 1.58 -7.92
C GLY A 227 10.16 1.55 -6.39
N PRO A 228 8.92 1.27 -5.92
CA PRO A 228 8.58 1.27 -4.50
C PRO A 228 9.31 0.20 -3.67
N GLY A 229 9.80 -0.87 -4.31
CA GLY A 229 10.54 -1.95 -3.65
C GLY A 229 11.93 -1.54 -3.16
N PHE A 230 12.43 -0.38 -3.58
CA PHE A 230 13.78 0.11 -3.26
C PHE A 230 13.71 1.56 -2.78
N THR A 231 13.65 1.73 -1.46
CA THR A 231 13.62 3.04 -0.79
C THR A 231 14.96 3.43 -0.20
N PHE A 232 15.96 2.55 -0.26
CA PHE A 232 17.27 2.80 0.35
C PHE A 232 18.09 3.80 -0.50
N PRO A 233 18.47 4.99 0.03
CA PRO A 233 19.03 6.07 -0.78
C PRO A 233 20.28 5.70 -1.59
N PRO A 234 21.29 4.97 -1.05
CA PRO A 234 22.45 4.58 -1.85
C PRO A 234 22.14 3.72 -3.08
N VAL A 235 21.12 2.85 -3.02
CA VAL A 235 20.70 2.04 -4.18
C VAL A 235 20.05 2.91 -5.24
N ARG A 236 19.26 3.92 -4.81
CA ARG A 236 18.64 4.88 -5.73
C ARG A 236 19.68 5.79 -6.37
N ARG A 237 20.69 6.26 -5.61
CA ARG A 237 21.83 7.01 -6.17
C ARG A 237 22.61 6.19 -7.19
N TYR A 238 22.83 4.89 -6.94
CA TYR A 238 23.40 4.01 -7.96
C TYR A 238 22.52 3.94 -9.22
N ALA A 239 21.19 3.84 -9.09
CA ALA A 239 20.30 3.88 -10.25
C ALA A 239 20.44 5.19 -11.04
N VAL A 240 20.58 6.33 -10.35
CA VAL A 240 20.82 7.64 -10.96
C VAL A 240 22.16 7.69 -11.69
N THR A 241 23.25 7.12 -11.14
CA THR A 241 24.54 7.06 -11.86
C THR A 241 24.46 6.19 -13.12
N ARG A 242 23.59 5.18 -13.17
CA ARG A 242 23.30 4.43 -14.40
C ARG A 242 22.51 5.29 -15.40
N LEU A 243 21.50 6.01 -14.95
CA LEU A 243 20.71 6.93 -15.79
C LEU A 243 21.54 8.08 -16.38
N GLN A 244 22.57 8.54 -15.67
CA GLN A 244 23.49 9.58 -16.18
C GLN A 244 24.20 9.15 -17.47
N GLN A 245 24.43 7.85 -17.67
CA GLN A 245 25.08 7.30 -18.86
C GLN A 245 24.14 7.22 -20.07
N ALA A 246 22.82 7.31 -19.86
CA ALA A 246 21.84 7.27 -20.94
C ALA A 246 21.82 8.60 -21.72
N PRO A 247 21.64 8.58 -23.05
CA PRO A 247 21.41 9.78 -23.85
C PRO A 247 20.06 10.42 -23.50
N ASP A 248 19.89 11.71 -23.82
CA ASP A 248 18.65 12.44 -23.53
C ASP A 248 17.43 11.88 -24.29
N GLU A 249 17.62 11.27 -25.45
CA GLU A 249 16.56 10.64 -26.24
C GLU A 249 15.94 9.45 -25.49
N ASP A 250 16.78 8.57 -24.94
CA ASP A 250 16.32 7.45 -24.10
C ASP A 250 15.68 7.96 -22.80
N LEU A 251 16.27 9.00 -22.20
CA LEU A 251 15.73 9.61 -20.98
C LEU A 251 14.33 10.19 -21.19
N LEU A 252 14.07 10.77 -22.36
CA LEU A 252 12.75 11.29 -22.75
C LEU A 252 11.67 10.20 -22.75
N LEU A 253 12.00 8.99 -23.21
CA LEU A 253 11.08 7.84 -23.24
C LEU A 253 10.63 7.42 -21.85
N TYR A 254 11.52 7.58 -20.85
CA TYR A 254 11.29 7.20 -19.46
C TYR A 254 10.87 8.36 -18.56
N LEU A 255 10.88 9.60 -19.06
CA LEU A 255 10.74 10.82 -18.26
C LEU A 255 9.45 10.82 -17.43
N LEU A 256 8.32 10.37 -18.02
CA LEU A 256 7.06 10.28 -17.31
C LEU A 256 7.14 9.33 -16.11
N GLN A 257 7.74 8.15 -16.31
CA GLN A 257 7.93 7.14 -15.27
C GLN A 257 8.93 7.62 -14.21
N LEU A 258 9.94 8.39 -14.60
CA LEU A 258 10.92 9.00 -13.69
C LEU A 258 10.28 10.09 -12.82
N VAL A 259 9.40 10.92 -13.39
CA VAL A 259 8.59 11.87 -12.61
C VAL A 259 7.73 11.11 -11.59
N GLN A 260 7.09 10.01 -11.99
CA GLN A 260 6.34 9.15 -11.07
C GLN A 260 7.21 8.51 -9.99
N ALA A 261 8.48 8.21 -10.29
CA ALA A 261 9.39 7.62 -9.32
C ALA A 261 9.83 8.60 -8.21
N LEU A 262 9.66 9.91 -8.40
CA LEU A 262 9.95 10.93 -7.39
C LEU A 262 9.14 10.74 -6.10
N LYS A 263 7.94 10.13 -6.17
CA LYS A 263 7.13 9.85 -4.97
C LYS A 263 7.75 8.82 -4.02
N TYR A 264 8.76 8.07 -4.49
CA TYR A 264 9.50 7.09 -3.69
C TYR A 264 10.85 7.62 -3.19
N GLU A 265 11.19 8.87 -3.49
CA GLU A 265 12.40 9.54 -2.98
C GLU A 265 12.24 10.04 -1.55
N SER A 266 13.38 10.37 -0.93
CA SER A 266 13.41 10.99 0.41
C SER A 266 12.90 12.44 0.35
N LEU A 267 11.67 12.64 0.85
CA LEU A 267 11.04 13.95 0.99
C LEU A 267 11.90 14.97 1.76
N VAL A 268 12.64 14.47 2.76
CA VAL A 268 13.50 15.28 3.61
C VAL A 268 14.68 15.82 2.81
N GLU A 269 15.38 14.95 2.07
CA GLU A 269 16.53 15.34 1.22
C GLU A 269 16.10 16.38 0.17
N ILE A 270 14.94 16.17 -0.48
CA ILE A 270 14.42 17.10 -1.49
C ILE A 270 14.14 18.49 -0.88
N THR A 271 13.55 18.52 0.32
CA THR A 271 13.17 19.76 1.00
C THR A 271 14.39 20.51 1.53
N GLU A 272 15.36 19.78 2.09
CA GLU A 272 16.62 20.35 2.57
C GLU A 272 17.43 20.95 1.42
N ALA A 273 17.52 20.24 0.28
CA ALA A 273 18.18 20.75 -0.92
C ALA A 273 17.52 22.04 -1.45
N TYR A 274 16.19 22.16 -1.36
CA TYR A 274 15.50 23.42 -1.69
C TYR A 274 15.87 24.57 -0.74
N LYS A 275 15.92 24.31 0.57
CA LYS A 275 16.31 25.33 1.57
C LYS A 275 17.73 25.83 1.32
N LEU A 276 18.67 24.92 1.04
CA LEU A 276 20.05 25.25 0.67
C LEU A 276 20.13 26.09 -0.61
N SER A 277 19.26 25.81 -1.59
CA SER A 277 19.20 26.60 -2.83
C SER A 277 18.68 28.02 -2.63
N LEU A 278 17.90 28.29 -1.58
CA LEU A 278 17.39 29.63 -1.25
C LEU A 278 18.44 30.48 -0.54
N THR A 279 19.38 29.86 0.18
CA THR A 279 20.43 30.54 0.95
C THR A 279 21.67 30.87 0.14
N LYS A 280 21.84 30.30 -1.07
CA LYS A 280 22.92 30.69 -1.99
C LYS A 280 22.61 32.06 -2.58
N THR A 281 23.18 33.12 -2.01
CA THR A 281 23.19 34.47 -2.60
C THR A 281 24.16 34.55 -3.77
N PRO A 282 23.95 35.44 -4.76
CA PRO A 282 24.84 35.59 -5.92
C PRO A 282 26.26 36.06 -5.57
N GLU A 283 26.47 36.68 -4.39
CA GLU A 283 27.76 37.24 -3.97
C GLU A 283 28.79 36.17 -3.55
N ASP A 284 28.34 34.98 -3.14
CA ASP A 284 29.24 33.87 -2.76
C ASP A 284 29.81 33.11 -3.97
N SER A 285 29.38 33.44 -5.20
CA SER A 285 29.95 32.87 -6.43
C SER A 285 31.23 33.59 -6.90
N LEU A 286 31.60 34.71 -6.27
CA LEU A 286 32.79 35.50 -6.62
C LEU A 286 34.01 35.23 -5.71
N THR A 287 33.88 34.40 -4.68
CA THR A 287 34.99 34.06 -3.76
C THR A 287 35.54 32.65 -3.95
N SER A 288 34.97 31.85 -4.86
CA SER A 288 35.42 30.49 -5.19
C SER A 288 36.22 30.39 -6.50
N SER A 289 36.56 31.51 -7.15
CA SER A 289 37.35 31.52 -8.39
C SER A 289 38.87 31.46 -8.18
N ASP A 290 39.36 31.08 -7.00
CA ASP A 290 40.81 30.96 -6.71
C ASP A 290 41.19 29.67 -5.98
N ARG A 291 40.58 28.55 -6.37
CA ARG A 291 41.16 27.22 -6.13
C ARG A 291 41.11 26.38 -7.41
N LYS A 292 42.20 26.47 -8.18
CA LYS A 292 42.60 25.44 -9.14
C LYS A 292 42.80 24.11 -8.39
N THR A 293 41.73 23.34 -8.26
CA THR A 293 41.79 21.89 -8.00
C THR A 293 40.88 21.21 -9.02
N GLU A 294 41.24 21.37 -10.30
CA GLU A 294 40.55 20.76 -11.43
C GLU A 294 40.66 19.22 -11.33
N GLY A 295 39.53 18.55 -11.13
CA GLY A 295 39.38 17.11 -11.42
C GLY A 295 38.63 16.27 -10.39
N SER A 296 38.73 16.53 -9.08
CA SER A 296 38.28 15.56 -8.07
C SER A 296 36.94 15.88 -7.38
N GLU A 297 36.54 17.15 -7.27
CA GLU A 297 35.33 17.54 -6.53
C GLU A 297 34.05 17.46 -7.38
N GLU A 298 34.10 17.92 -8.65
CA GLU A 298 32.96 17.84 -9.59
C GLU A 298 32.57 16.39 -9.93
N GLU A 299 33.55 15.47 -10.02
CA GLU A 299 33.30 14.05 -10.23
C GLU A 299 32.63 13.36 -9.03
N LEU A 300 32.84 13.87 -7.81
CA LEU A 300 32.22 13.33 -6.60
C LEU A 300 30.80 13.84 -6.41
N GLU A 301 30.54 15.11 -6.75
CA GLU A 301 29.21 15.70 -6.69
C GLU A 301 28.26 15.08 -7.73
N THR A 302 28.76 14.81 -8.94
CA THR A 302 27.97 14.14 -9.99
C THR A 302 27.62 12.70 -9.63
N LYS A 303 28.47 11.97 -8.91
CA LYS A 303 28.23 10.57 -8.52
C LYS A 303 27.21 10.40 -7.39
N ASN A 304 26.86 11.47 -6.65
CA ASN A 304 26.04 11.38 -5.45
C ASN A 304 24.68 12.10 -5.54
N MET A 305 24.23 12.39 -6.77
CA MET A 305 22.97 13.10 -7.01
C MET A 305 21.76 12.20 -6.70
N ASP A 306 20.72 12.79 -6.08
CA ASP A 306 19.38 12.19 -6.02
C ASP A 306 18.67 12.32 -7.37
N LEU A 307 17.55 11.59 -7.54
CA LEU A 307 16.79 11.60 -8.79
C LEU A 307 16.25 13.01 -9.12
N ALA A 308 15.80 13.74 -8.11
CA ALA A 308 15.26 15.09 -8.29
C ALA A 308 16.33 16.06 -8.83
N THR A 309 17.52 16.09 -8.23
CA THR A 309 18.61 16.97 -8.69
C THR A 309 19.11 16.55 -10.07
N PHE A 310 19.18 15.24 -10.35
CA PHE A 310 19.56 14.73 -11.67
C PHE A 310 18.57 15.17 -12.76
N LEU A 311 17.27 14.98 -12.56
CA LEU A 311 16.24 15.38 -13.54
C LEU A 311 16.25 16.89 -13.76
N ILE A 312 16.37 17.69 -12.69
CA ILE A 312 16.46 19.14 -12.79
C ILE A 312 17.70 19.55 -13.60
N HIS A 313 18.87 18.97 -13.31
CA HIS A 313 20.10 19.29 -14.02
C HIS A 313 20.00 18.98 -15.52
N ARG A 314 19.51 17.77 -15.88
CA ARG A 314 19.32 17.39 -17.30
C ARG A 314 18.27 18.26 -18.00
N ALA A 315 17.18 18.59 -17.30
CA ALA A 315 16.16 19.49 -17.82
C ALA A 315 16.67 20.94 -18.03
N CYS A 316 17.60 21.42 -17.20
CA CYS A 316 18.21 22.74 -17.43
C CYS A 316 19.08 22.76 -18.71
N VAL A 317 19.76 21.65 -19.02
CA VAL A 317 20.61 21.52 -20.21
C VAL A 317 19.75 21.40 -21.48
N ASN A 318 18.78 20.48 -21.50
CA ASN A 318 18.00 20.16 -22.71
C ASN A 318 16.60 20.78 -22.72
N SER A 319 16.30 21.60 -23.73
CA SER A 319 15.03 22.32 -23.88
C SER A 319 13.81 21.39 -24.02
N MET A 320 13.92 20.26 -24.70
CA MET A 320 12.80 19.31 -24.85
C MET A 320 12.48 18.65 -23.51
N LEU A 321 13.50 18.20 -22.79
CA LEU A 321 13.34 17.65 -21.43
C LEU A 321 12.76 18.71 -20.49
N ALA A 322 13.21 19.97 -20.56
CA ALA A 322 12.67 21.07 -19.76
C ALA A 322 11.15 21.23 -19.92
N ASN A 323 10.67 21.21 -21.17
CA ASN A 323 9.26 21.35 -21.48
C ASN A 323 8.44 20.19 -20.89
N TYR A 324 8.78 18.95 -21.24
CA TYR A 324 8.00 17.80 -20.77
C TYR A 324 8.08 17.65 -19.24
N PHE A 325 9.24 17.89 -18.65
CA PHE A 325 9.42 17.83 -17.20
C PHE A 325 8.53 18.87 -16.49
N TYR A 326 8.47 20.10 -17.01
CA TYR A 326 7.57 21.13 -16.48
C TYR A 326 6.10 20.68 -16.53
N TRP A 327 5.63 20.26 -17.70
CA TRP A 327 4.23 19.89 -17.88
C TRP A 327 3.84 18.65 -17.06
N TYR A 328 4.71 17.64 -16.95
CA TYR A 328 4.47 16.48 -16.10
C TYR A 328 4.41 16.84 -14.61
N LEU A 329 5.32 17.71 -14.14
CA LEU A 329 5.26 18.19 -12.76
C LEU A 329 4.03 19.07 -12.50
N MET A 330 3.62 19.90 -13.47
CA MET A 330 2.40 20.71 -13.36
C MET A 330 1.17 19.83 -13.17
N THR A 331 1.01 18.78 -13.98
CA THR A 331 -0.12 17.85 -13.84
C THR A 331 -0.15 17.13 -12.50
N GLU A 332 1.02 16.77 -11.95
CA GLU A 332 1.13 16.14 -10.62
C GLU A 332 0.88 17.13 -9.47
N CYS A 333 1.05 18.44 -9.72
CA CYS A 333 0.72 19.49 -8.75
C CYS A 333 -0.78 19.83 -8.75
N GLU A 334 -1.51 19.55 -9.83
CA GLU A 334 -2.94 19.84 -9.97
C GLU A 334 -3.82 18.74 -9.32
N ASP A 335 -4.86 19.15 -8.59
CA ASP A 335 -5.74 18.22 -7.87
C ASP A 335 -6.68 17.46 -8.81
N HIS A 336 -6.31 16.22 -9.15
CA HIS A 336 -7.15 15.32 -9.94
C HIS A 336 -7.91 14.28 -9.10
N ASN A 337 -7.55 14.09 -7.82
CA ASN A 337 -8.08 13.02 -6.98
C ASN A 337 -9.06 13.52 -5.90
N MET A 338 -10.32 13.11 -6.04
CA MET A 338 -11.40 13.22 -5.03
C MET A 338 -11.18 12.29 -3.82
N MET A 339 -10.21 11.38 -3.88
CA MET A 339 -9.75 10.60 -2.73
C MET A 339 -8.45 11.18 -2.19
N LYS A 340 -8.54 11.72 -0.96
CA LYS A 340 -7.46 12.29 -0.12
C LYS A 340 -6.05 12.14 -0.75
N PRO A 341 -5.55 13.14 -1.49
CA PRO A 341 -4.16 13.12 -1.92
C PRO A 341 -3.26 13.03 -0.69
N ASP A 342 -2.23 12.19 -0.73
CA ASP A 342 -1.18 12.25 0.28
C ASP A 342 -0.53 13.64 0.17
N SER A 343 -0.95 14.53 1.07
CA SER A 343 -0.54 15.93 1.12
C SER A 343 0.99 16.10 1.09
N LYS A 344 1.73 15.07 1.55
CA LYS A 344 3.18 15.04 1.53
C LYS A 344 3.75 14.86 0.12
N VAL A 345 3.17 13.96 -0.67
CA VAL A 345 3.61 13.70 -2.06
C VAL A 345 3.36 14.92 -2.94
N LYS A 346 2.20 15.55 -2.80
CA LYS A 346 1.91 16.81 -3.51
C LYS A 346 2.90 17.92 -3.12
N SER A 347 3.16 18.06 -1.82
CA SER A 347 4.14 19.05 -1.33
C SER A 347 5.54 18.81 -1.89
N MET A 348 5.91 17.54 -2.12
CA MET A 348 7.16 17.18 -2.80
C MET A 348 7.20 17.63 -4.24
N TYR A 349 6.18 17.34 -5.05
CA TYR A 349 6.16 17.79 -6.44
C TYR A 349 6.21 19.32 -6.55
N ILE A 350 5.48 20.02 -5.68
CA ILE A 350 5.56 21.50 -5.58
C ILE A 350 6.99 21.94 -5.22
N CYS A 351 7.66 21.24 -4.30
CA CYS A 351 9.04 21.54 -3.92
C CYS A 351 10.00 21.32 -5.11
N VAL A 352 9.88 20.21 -5.84
CA VAL A 352 10.69 19.92 -7.04
C VAL A 352 10.42 20.96 -8.12
N MET A 353 9.18 21.34 -8.37
CA MET A 353 8.81 22.41 -9.30
C MET A 353 9.47 23.74 -8.92
N LYS A 354 9.41 24.12 -7.64
CA LYS A 354 10.07 25.34 -7.16
C LYS A 354 11.59 25.28 -7.32
N ARG A 355 12.22 24.15 -7.02
CA ARG A 355 13.66 23.93 -7.24
C ARG A 355 14.02 24.11 -8.71
N PHE A 356 13.27 23.48 -9.61
CA PHE A 356 13.48 23.58 -11.06
C PHE A 356 13.40 25.02 -11.57
N LEU A 357 12.30 25.73 -11.24
CA LEU A 357 12.11 27.12 -11.68
C LEU A 357 13.12 28.09 -11.05
N GLN A 358 13.56 27.83 -9.81
CA GLN A 358 14.61 28.60 -9.15
C GLN A 358 15.97 28.40 -9.83
N GLN A 359 16.31 27.16 -10.19
CA GLN A 359 17.56 26.84 -10.89
C GLN A 359 17.60 27.48 -12.28
N LEU A 360 16.49 27.47 -13.02
CA LEU A 360 16.40 28.18 -14.29
C LEU A 360 16.51 29.71 -14.13
N LYS A 361 15.99 30.27 -13.03
CA LYS A 361 16.06 31.72 -12.75
C LYS A 361 17.48 32.18 -12.41
N CYS A 362 18.20 31.41 -11.59
CA CYS A 362 19.55 31.74 -11.12
C CYS A 362 20.66 31.24 -12.04
N GLY A 363 20.32 30.46 -13.06
CA GLY A 363 21.27 29.92 -14.02
C GLY A 363 21.76 30.89 -15.09
N PRO A 364 22.59 30.41 -16.03
CA PRO A 364 23.04 31.15 -17.21
C PRO A 364 21.87 31.66 -18.08
N PRO A 365 22.12 32.63 -18.98
CA PRO A 365 21.07 33.27 -19.77
C PRO A 365 20.23 32.27 -20.59
N GLU A 366 20.83 31.18 -21.08
CA GLU A 366 20.11 30.11 -21.79
C GLU A 366 19.04 29.43 -20.91
N TRP A 367 19.31 29.28 -19.61
CA TRP A 367 18.35 28.68 -18.67
C TRP A 367 17.23 29.67 -18.34
N GLN A 368 17.57 30.95 -18.22
CA GLN A 368 16.60 32.03 -18.01
C GLN A 368 15.67 32.17 -19.23
N GLU A 369 16.19 32.00 -20.44
CA GLU A 369 15.39 31.99 -21.66
C GLU A 369 14.40 30.82 -21.69
N LYS A 370 14.86 29.60 -21.33
CA LYS A 370 13.97 28.44 -21.15
C LYS A 370 12.86 28.71 -20.13
N ARG A 371 13.17 29.37 -19.01
CA ARG A 371 12.16 29.80 -18.02
C ARG A 371 11.15 30.78 -18.62
N ASN A 372 11.61 31.71 -19.46
CA ASN A 372 10.74 32.66 -20.13
C ASN A 372 9.81 31.94 -21.12
N PHE A 373 10.30 30.96 -21.88
CA PHE A 373 9.46 30.12 -22.73
C PHE A 373 8.40 29.37 -21.93
N ILE A 374 8.78 28.70 -20.84
CA ILE A 374 7.83 28.01 -19.95
C ILE A 374 6.78 28.98 -19.41
N THR A 375 7.19 30.18 -18.99
CA THR A 375 6.25 31.21 -18.48
C THR A 375 5.29 31.69 -19.56
N ARG A 376 5.77 31.86 -20.80
CA ARG A 376 4.91 32.20 -21.95
C ARG A 376 3.91 31.08 -22.25
N GLN A 377 4.36 29.82 -22.24
CA GLN A 377 3.50 28.66 -22.43
C GLN A 377 2.41 28.56 -21.36
N ASP A 378 2.76 28.70 -20.07
CA ASP A 378 1.82 28.64 -18.95
C ASP A 378 0.75 29.75 -19.04
N ASN A 379 1.17 30.97 -19.34
CA ASN A 379 0.25 32.09 -19.58
C ASN A 379 -0.66 31.82 -20.79
N PHE A 380 -0.10 31.31 -21.89
CA PHE A 380 -0.86 30.97 -23.10
C PHE A 380 -1.93 29.92 -22.84
N ILE A 381 -1.57 28.81 -22.18
CA ILE A 381 -2.50 27.73 -21.85
C ILE A 381 -3.56 28.23 -20.84
N SER A 382 -3.17 29.02 -19.85
CA SER A 382 -4.10 29.62 -18.89
C SER A 382 -5.16 30.50 -19.56
N GLU A 383 -4.77 31.36 -20.50
CA GLU A 383 -5.73 32.19 -21.26
C GLU A 383 -6.55 31.34 -22.25
N LEU A 384 -5.95 30.35 -22.91
CA LEU A 384 -6.66 29.43 -23.81
C LEU A 384 -7.74 28.64 -23.05
N VAL A 385 -7.45 28.16 -21.83
CA VAL A 385 -8.44 27.49 -20.97
C VAL A 385 -9.60 28.43 -20.61
N LYS A 386 -9.34 29.71 -20.35
CA LYS A 386 -10.40 30.71 -20.10
C LYS A 386 -11.27 30.92 -21.35
N LEU A 387 -10.64 31.02 -22.52
CA LEU A 387 -11.32 31.14 -23.82
C LEU A 387 -12.23 29.93 -24.07
N ILE A 388 -11.72 28.71 -23.90
CA ILE A 388 -12.49 27.48 -24.09
C ILE A 388 -13.64 27.39 -23.07
N LYS A 389 -13.43 27.78 -21.81
CA LYS A 389 -14.51 27.85 -20.80
C LYS A 389 -15.60 28.87 -21.19
N LEU A 390 -15.23 29.98 -21.83
CA LEU A 390 -16.18 30.98 -22.32
C LEU A 390 -17.02 30.43 -23.49
N VAL A 391 -16.37 29.79 -24.47
CA VAL A 391 -17.07 29.13 -25.59
C VAL A 391 -17.94 27.96 -25.12
N ALA A 392 -17.50 27.23 -24.09
CA ALA A 392 -18.28 26.12 -23.51
C ALA A 392 -19.58 26.61 -22.86
N LYS A 393 -19.56 27.78 -22.20
CA LYS A 393 -20.72 28.42 -21.57
C LYS A 393 -21.73 29.00 -22.57
N GLU A 394 -21.33 29.26 -23.81
CA GLU A 394 -22.22 29.76 -24.85
C GLU A 394 -23.30 28.71 -25.18
N SER A 395 -24.57 29.12 -25.18
CA SER A 395 -25.69 28.27 -25.60
C SER A 395 -25.85 28.31 -27.12
N GLY A 396 -25.91 27.13 -27.75
CA GLY A 396 -26.06 27.04 -29.19
C GLY A 396 -25.60 25.72 -29.79
N ASN A 397 -25.88 25.56 -31.08
CA ASN A 397 -25.38 24.45 -31.89
C ASN A 397 -23.86 24.58 -32.14
N ARG A 398 -23.24 23.52 -32.68
CA ARG A 398 -21.80 23.49 -32.97
C ARG A 398 -21.35 24.67 -33.82
N LYS A 399 -22.15 25.06 -34.84
CA LYS A 399 -21.84 26.16 -35.75
C LYS A 399 -21.69 27.49 -35.02
N LYS A 400 -22.67 27.84 -34.16
CA LYS A 400 -22.63 29.07 -33.34
C LYS A 400 -21.43 29.07 -32.38
N LYS A 401 -21.09 27.91 -31.80
CA LYS A 401 -19.88 27.78 -30.95
C LYS A 401 -18.58 27.97 -31.73
N THR A 402 -18.50 27.44 -32.95
CA THR A 402 -17.36 27.65 -33.85
C THR A 402 -17.24 29.13 -34.21
N GLU A 403 -18.31 29.77 -34.69
CA GLU A 403 -18.29 31.21 -35.04
C GLU A 403 -17.86 32.08 -33.85
N ARG A 404 -18.33 31.74 -32.63
CA ARG A 404 -17.93 32.44 -31.41
C ARG A 404 -16.44 32.24 -31.10
N LEU A 405 -15.91 31.02 -31.26
CA LEU A 405 -14.49 30.74 -31.08
C LEU A 405 -13.63 31.54 -32.07
N GLN A 406 -13.99 31.55 -33.34
CA GLN A 406 -13.26 32.30 -34.38
C GLN A 406 -13.29 33.80 -34.11
N ALA A 407 -14.45 34.34 -33.72
CA ALA A 407 -14.59 35.75 -33.36
C ALA A 407 -13.71 36.16 -32.18
N ILE A 408 -13.60 35.29 -31.15
CA ILE A 408 -12.76 35.55 -29.99
C ILE A 408 -11.27 35.43 -30.33
N LEU A 409 -10.87 34.48 -31.17
CA LEU A 409 -9.48 34.32 -31.60
C LEU A 409 -9.00 35.49 -32.47
N ALA A 410 -9.92 36.08 -33.24
CA ALA A 410 -9.67 37.25 -34.07
C ALA A 410 -9.65 38.58 -33.28
N ASP A 411 -10.18 38.61 -32.05
CA ASP A 411 -10.21 39.80 -31.20
C ASP A 411 -8.92 39.89 -30.35
N PRO A 412 -8.02 40.85 -30.63
CA PRO A 412 -6.74 40.98 -29.94
C PRO A 412 -6.86 41.61 -28.54
N GLU A 413 -7.99 42.23 -28.18
CA GLU A 413 -8.15 42.99 -26.93
C GLU A 413 -8.90 42.22 -25.84
N GLN A 414 -9.60 41.15 -26.20
CA GLN A 414 -10.45 40.41 -25.26
C GLN A 414 -9.66 39.62 -24.21
N PHE A 415 -8.43 39.22 -24.52
CA PHE A 415 -7.55 38.45 -23.63
C PHE A 415 -6.20 39.15 -23.47
N LYS A 416 -5.47 38.81 -22.40
CA LYS A 416 -4.12 39.37 -22.15
C LYS A 416 -3.10 38.98 -23.22
N ILE A 417 -3.39 37.92 -23.97
CA ILE A 417 -2.56 37.40 -25.05
C ILE A 417 -3.35 37.55 -26.33
N ASN A 418 -2.72 38.18 -27.33
CA ASN A 418 -3.24 38.18 -28.68
C ASN A 418 -2.97 36.82 -29.33
N PHE A 419 -4.02 35.99 -29.46
CA PHE A 419 -3.89 34.65 -30.05
C PHE A 419 -3.54 34.66 -31.55
N SER A 420 -3.83 35.76 -32.26
CA SER A 420 -3.52 35.91 -33.69
C SER A 420 -2.06 36.30 -33.94
N ASN A 421 -1.35 36.85 -32.95
CA ASN A 421 0.07 37.20 -33.06
C ASN A 421 0.70 37.35 -31.66
N PHE A 422 1.53 36.40 -31.28
CA PHE A 422 2.25 36.39 -30.00
C PHE A 422 3.74 36.10 -30.20
N GLU A 423 4.56 36.44 -29.21
CA GLU A 423 5.99 36.15 -29.24
C GLU A 423 6.23 34.64 -29.37
N PRO A 424 7.11 34.20 -30.29
CA PRO A 424 7.31 32.78 -30.52
C PRO A 424 7.75 32.02 -29.27
N PHE A 425 7.13 30.86 -29.05
CA PHE A 425 7.53 29.92 -28.01
C PHE A 425 7.36 28.46 -28.49
N PRO A 426 8.06 27.48 -27.88
CA PRO A 426 7.95 26.07 -28.24
C PRO A 426 6.53 25.54 -27.97
N LEU A 427 5.94 24.75 -28.86
CA LEU A 427 4.64 24.15 -28.61
C LEU A 427 4.72 23.17 -27.42
N PRO A 428 3.85 23.28 -26.39
CA PRO A 428 3.89 22.39 -25.22
C PRO A 428 3.84 20.90 -25.55
N LEU A 429 3.10 20.51 -26.60
CA LEU A 429 2.96 19.12 -27.05
C LEU A 429 4.19 18.62 -27.80
N GLU A 430 4.77 19.48 -28.64
CA GLU A 430 5.92 19.17 -29.50
C GLU A 430 6.94 20.32 -29.46
N PRO A 431 7.87 20.30 -28.49
CA PRO A 431 8.78 21.43 -28.23
C PRO A 431 9.76 21.74 -29.37
N ALA A 432 9.89 20.85 -30.35
CA ALA A 432 10.67 21.09 -31.56
C ALA A 432 10.02 22.14 -32.48
N VAL A 433 8.71 22.39 -32.34
CA VAL A 433 7.95 23.30 -33.19
C VAL A 433 7.72 24.63 -32.47
N MET A 434 8.13 25.74 -33.08
CA MET A 434 7.86 27.08 -32.56
C MET A 434 6.52 27.60 -33.10
N VAL A 435 5.67 28.12 -32.23
CA VAL A 435 4.37 28.70 -32.58
C VAL A 435 4.36 30.20 -32.37
N LYS A 436 3.64 30.94 -33.24
CA LYS A 436 3.52 32.41 -33.19
C LYS A 436 2.08 32.95 -33.27
N ALA A 437 1.14 32.11 -33.69
CA ALA A 437 -0.25 32.49 -33.92
C ALA A 437 -1.15 31.24 -33.96
N ILE A 438 -2.42 31.42 -33.59
CA ILE A 438 -3.52 30.53 -33.95
C ILE A 438 -4.28 31.22 -35.08
N LEU A 439 -4.48 30.51 -36.20
CA LEU A 439 -5.32 30.98 -37.29
C LEU A 439 -6.79 30.91 -36.86
N PRO A 440 -7.55 32.03 -36.91
CA PRO A 440 -8.95 32.01 -36.52
C PRO A 440 -9.87 31.25 -37.48
N GLU A 441 -9.52 31.12 -38.78
CA GLU A 441 -10.37 30.50 -39.81
C GLU A 441 -10.66 28.99 -39.68
#